data_AF-X0GSZ3-F1
#
_entry.id   AF-X0GSZ3-F1
#
_cell.length_a   1.000
_cell.length_b   1.000
_cell.length_c   1.000
_cell.angle_alpha   90.00
_cell.angle_beta   90.00
_cell.angle_gamma   90.00
#
_symmetry.space_group_name_H-M   'P 1'
#
loop_
_entity.id
_entity.type
_entity.pdbx_description
1 polymer ?
#
loop_
_entity_poly.entity_id
_entity_poly.type
_entity_poly.pdbx_seq_one_letter_code
_entity_poly.pdbx_strand_id
1 'polypeptide(L)'
;MLASVLLYTVQTIIVIRGIIEGGIGQHASKIDIAEVTKGFQTWYFGELIYAVLSCLVKTSVILFLQEAYIGRRKIRKATDRRKICWILYICLAVIWATSIVFLSASIFQCSPPSHYWKQFENPSSEGACSKSVVPAAGIALSIVSAVSDWVLASVPTVALLKTQIPWQKKAAIQALSSLGVL
;
A
#
# COMPACT_ATOMS: atom_id res chain seq x y z
N MET A 1 4.36 -1.55 -13.47
CA MET A 1 5.26 -0.40 -13.24
C MET A 1 4.70 0.92 -13.77
N LEU A 2 4.40 1.09 -15.07
CA LEU A 2 3.81 2.34 -15.60
C LEU A 2 2.52 2.77 -14.87
N ALA A 3 1.57 1.85 -14.69
CA ALA A 3 0.33 2.13 -13.96
C ALA A 3 0.58 2.58 -12.50
N SER A 4 1.53 1.94 -11.82
CA SER A 4 1.92 2.30 -10.45
C SER A 4 2.52 3.70 -10.37
N VAL A 5 3.38 4.07 -11.34
CA VAL A 5 3.99 5.40 -11.40
C VAL A 5 2.94 6.47 -11.66
N LEU A 6 2.01 6.22 -12.59
CA LEU A 6 0.92 7.15 -12.87
C LEU A 6 0.03 7.37 -11.63
N LEU A 7 -0.37 6.27 -10.97
CA LEU A 7 -1.18 6.36 -9.74
C LEU A 7 -0.44 7.09 -8.61
N TYR A 8 0.87 6.86 -8.46
CA TYR A 8 1.69 7.59 -7.49
C TYR A 8 1.75 9.08 -7.80
N THR A 9 1.92 9.47 -9.07
CA THR A 9 1.90 10.89 -9.46
C THR A 9 0.55 11.55 -9.21
N VAL A 10 -0.54 10.84 -9.46
CA VAL A 10 -1.89 11.34 -9.18
C VAL A 10 -2.08 11.52 -7.67
N GLN A 11 -1.62 10.54 -6.88
CA GLN A 11 -1.69 10.59 -5.42
C GLN A 11 -0.94 11.82 -4.86
N THR A 12 0.30 12.05 -5.29
CA THR A 12 1.10 13.17 -4.80
C THR A 12 0.46 14.51 -5.14
N ILE A 13 -0.13 14.65 -6.34
CA ILE A 13 -0.87 15.85 -6.73
C ILE A 13 -2.08 16.07 -5.81
N ILE A 14 -2.86 15.03 -5.52
CA ILE A 14 -4.03 15.13 -4.62
C ILE A 14 -3.61 15.55 -3.21
N VAL A 15 -2.55 14.96 -2.67
CA VAL A 15 -2.05 15.27 -1.33
C VAL A 15 -1.52 16.70 -1.26
N ILE A 16 -0.75 17.15 -2.27
CA ILE A 16 -0.24 18.53 -2.32
C ILE A 16 -1.40 19.53 -2.36
N ARG A 17 -2.42 19.28 -3.17
CA ARG A 17 -3.62 20.11 -3.20
C ARG A 17 -4.38 20.09 -1.87
N GLY A 18 -4.46 18.94 -1.21
CA GLY A 18 -5.04 18.82 0.13
C GLY A 18 -4.28 19.65 1.18
N ILE A 19 -2.96 19.71 1.11
CA ILE A 19 -2.14 20.52 2.03
C ILE A 19 -2.34 22.02 1.77
N ILE A 20 -2.35 22.44 0.50
CA ILE A 20 -2.47 23.85 0.13
C ILE A 20 -3.90 24.38 0.35
N GLU A 21 -4.91 23.63 -0.07
CA GLU A 21 -6.32 24.06 -0.06
C GLU A 21 -7.11 23.58 1.17
N GLY A 22 -6.62 22.57 1.87
CA GLY A 22 -7.33 21.91 2.97
C GLY A 22 -6.73 22.11 4.36
N GLY A 23 -5.69 22.94 4.48
CA GLY A 23 -5.08 23.29 5.78
C GLY A 23 -4.47 22.11 6.54
N ILE A 24 -4.21 20.98 5.86
CA ILE A 24 -3.67 19.76 6.48
C ILE A 24 -2.31 20.06 7.11
N GLY A 25 -2.23 20.03 8.44
CA GLY A 25 -1.02 20.35 9.22
C GLY A 25 -1.00 21.74 9.89
N GLN A 26 -2.04 22.56 9.72
CA GLN A 26 -2.19 23.81 10.48
C GLN A 26 -2.89 23.58 11.83
N HIS A 27 -2.70 24.51 12.79
CA HIS A 27 -3.42 24.46 14.06
C HIS A 27 -4.92 24.66 13.83
N ALA A 28 -5.73 23.78 14.41
CA ALA A 28 -7.19 23.75 14.30
C ALA A 28 -7.89 25.08 14.67
N SER A 29 -7.19 26.02 15.32
CA SER A 29 -7.69 27.34 15.68
C SER A 29 -7.71 28.37 14.53
N LYS A 30 -7.13 28.07 13.37
CA LYS A 30 -7.02 29.02 12.24
C LYS A 30 -7.65 28.54 10.93
N ILE A 31 -8.29 27.38 10.92
CA ILE A 31 -8.75 26.71 9.69
C ILE A 31 -10.25 26.96 9.50
N ASP A 32 -10.64 27.37 8.30
CA ASP A 32 -12.05 27.53 7.94
C ASP A 32 -12.73 26.15 7.72
N ILE A 33 -14.02 26.06 8.00
CA ILE A 33 -14.81 24.82 7.91
C ILE A 33 -14.82 24.30 6.45
N ALA A 34 -14.79 25.20 5.47
CA ALA A 34 -14.71 24.84 4.05
C ALA A 34 -13.35 24.23 3.68
N GLU A 35 -12.25 24.69 4.28
CA GLU A 35 -10.91 24.14 4.09
C GLU A 35 -10.81 22.75 4.72
N VAL A 36 -11.33 22.58 5.95
CA VAL A 36 -11.40 21.26 6.61
C VAL A 36 -12.13 20.25 5.73
N THR A 37 -13.27 20.63 5.15
CA THR A 37 -14.08 19.76 4.28
C THR A 37 -13.28 19.28 3.06
N LYS A 38 -12.53 20.18 2.40
CA LYS A 38 -11.64 19.82 1.29
C LYS A 38 -10.47 18.93 1.72
N GLY A 39 -9.90 19.18 2.90
CA GLY A 39 -8.84 18.36 3.49
C GLY A 39 -9.30 16.92 3.72
N PHE A 40 -10.48 16.73 4.33
CA PHE A 40 -11.06 15.40 4.54
C PHE A 40 -11.43 14.69 3.24
N GLN A 41 -11.93 15.42 2.24
CA GLN A 41 -12.23 14.87 0.92
C GLN A 41 -10.96 14.38 0.21
N THR A 42 -9.90 15.21 0.19
CA THR A 42 -8.63 14.82 -0.43
C THR A 42 -7.96 13.66 0.30
N TRP A 43 -8.07 13.61 1.63
CA TRP A 43 -7.56 12.50 2.42
C TRP A 43 -8.30 11.19 2.12
N TYR A 44 -9.63 11.22 2.04
CA TYR A 44 -10.45 10.06 1.69
C TYR A 44 -10.07 9.45 0.32
N PHE A 45 -9.99 10.29 -0.72
CA PHE A 45 -9.57 9.81 -2.04
C PHE A 45 -8.11 9.34 -2.04
N GLY A 46 -7.25 10.03 -1.29
CA GLY A 46 -5.85 9.67 -1.15
C GLY A 46 -5.67 8.29 -0.52
N GLU A 47 -6.47 7.93 0.48
CA GLU A 47 -6.39 6.65 1.16
C GLU A 47 -6.86 5.49 0.26
N LEU A 48 -7.91 5.71 -0.56
CA LEU A 48 -8.37 4.74 -1.55
C LEU A 48 -7.31 4.48 -2.63
N ILE A 49 -6.72 5.53 -3.19
CA ILE A 49 -5.67 5.42 -4.21
C ILE A 49 -4.43 4.75 -3.62
N TYR A 50 -4.06 5.08 -2.39
CA TYR A 50 -2.92 4.48 -1.69
C TYR A 50 -3.07 2.96 -1.55
N ALA A 51 -4.26 2.47 -1.16
CA ALA A 51 -4.50 1.04 -1.02
C ALA A 51 -4.29 0.27 -2.34
N VAL A 52 -4.81 0.81 -3.45
CA VAL A 52 -4.65 0.24 -4.80
C VAL A 52 -3.19 0.31 -5.25
N LEU A 53 -2.53 1.45 -5.03
CA LEU A 53 -1.13 1.65 -5.37
C LEU A 53 -0.22 0.66 -4.64
N SER A 54 -0.42 0.50 -3.33
CA SER A 54 0.35 -0.43 -2.48
C SER A 54 0.25 -1.86 -2.99
N CYS A 55 -0.96 -2.31 -3.38
CA CYS A 55 -1.15 -3.60 -4.05
C CYS A 55 -0.35 -3.71 -5.35
N LEU A 56 -0.47 -2.73 -6.24
CA LEU A 56 0.16 -2.77 -7.58
C LEU A 56 1.69 -2.73 -7.51
N VAL A 57 2.26 -2.03 -6.52
CA VAL A 57 3.70 -2.03 -6.28
C VAL A 57 4.15 -3.40 -5.77
N LYS A 58 3.49 -3.93 -4.73
CA LYS A 58 3.85 -5.24 -4.17
C LYS A 58 3.68 -6.37 -5.17
N THR A 59 2.62 -6.35 -5.99
CA THR A 59 2.46 -7.33 -7.08
C THR A 59 3.60 -7.26 -8.09
N SER A 60 4.02 -6.05 -8.49
CA SER A 60 5.13 -5.85 -9.42
C SER A 60 6.44 -6.43 -8.87
N VAL A 61 6.71 -6.23 -7.58
CA VAL A 61 7.90 -6.79 -6.89
C VAL A 61 7.83 -8.32 -6.83
N ILE A 62 6.68 -8.89 -6.46
CA ILE A 62 6.48 -10.34 -6.40
C ILE A 62 6.69 -10.98 -7.78
N LEU A 63 6.12 -10.40 -8.84
CA LEU A 63 6.29 -10.88 -10.21
C LEU A 63 7.75 -10.78 -10.65
N PHE A 64 8.43 -9.68 -10.34
CA PHE A 64 9.86 -9.52 -10.63
C PHE A 64 10.71 -10.59 -9.92
N LEU A 65 10.44 -10.84 -8.64
CA LEU A 65 11.11 -11.91 -7.89
C LEU A 65 10.83 -13.26 -8.54
N GLN A 66 9.57 -13.56 -8.84
CA GLN A 66 9.17 -14.83 -9.47
C GLN A 66 9.90 -15.04 -10.81
N GLU A 67 9.93 -14.05 -11.69
CA GLU A 67 10.68 -14.09 -12.96
C GLU A 67 12.19 -14.27 -12.74
N ALA A 68 12.77 -13.54 -11.79
CA ALA A 68 14.19 -13.67 -11.44
C ALA A 68 14.54 -15.08 -10.92
N TYR A 69 13.62 -15.75 -10.21
CA TYR A 69 13.79 -17.12 -9.74
C TYR A 69 13.54 -18.17 -10.83
N ILE A 70 12.58 -17.94 -11.73
CA ILE A 70 12.27 -18.82 -12.87
C ILE A 70 13.39 -18.79 -13.91
N GLY A 71 13.89 -17.60 -14.27
CA GLY A 71 14.97 -17.42 -15.25
C GLY A 71 16.29 -18.09 -14.83
N ARG A 72 16.54 -18.25 -13.52
CA ARG A 72 17.70 -18.98 -13.00
C ARG A 72 17.48 -20.50 -12.94
N ARG A 73 17.05 -21.07 -14.08
CA ARG A 73 16.67 -22.50 -14.28
C ARG A 73 17.73 -23.52 -13.84
N LYS A 74 19.02 -23.15 -13.77
CA LYS A 74 20.10 -24.16 -13.77
C LYS A 74 20.63 -24.66 -12.40
N ILE A 75 20.33 -24.03 -11.25
CA ILE A 75 21.18 -24.23 -10.04
C ILE A 75 20.46 -24.75 -8.77
N ARG A 76 19.12 -24.69 -8.63
CA ARG A 76 18.46 -25.02 -7.35
C ARG A 76 17.63 -26.31 -7.37
N LYS A 77 17.80 -27.16 -6.34
CA LYS A 77 16.98 -28.36 -6.06
C LYS A 77 15.48 -28.02 -6.18
N ALA A 78 14.73 -28.83 -6.92
CA ALA A 78 13.32 -28.60 -7.26
C ALA A 78 12.41 -28.34 -6.03
N THR A 79 12.73 -28.93 -4.88
CA THR A 79 11.96 -28.84 -3.63
C THR A 79 11.96 -27.44 -3.01
N ASP A 80 13.07 -26.70 -3.08
CA ASP A 80 13.16 -25.35 -2.49
C ASP A 80 12.45 -24.29 -3.34
N ARG A 81 12.35 -24.51 -4.66
CA ARG A 81 11.68 -23.58 -5.58
C ARG A 81 10.18 -23.53 -5.36
N ARG A 82 9.55 -24.71 -5.23
CA ARG A 82 8.09 -24.77 -4.97
C ARG A 82 7.74 -24.03 -3.69
N LYS A 83 8.52 -24.18 -2.63
CA LYS A 83 8.30 -23.46 -1.36
C LYS A 83 8.35 -21.94 -1.54
N ILE A 84 9.36 -21.40 -2.23
CA ILE A 84 9.48 -19.96 -2.47
C ILE A 84 8.31 -19.44 -3.32
N CYS A 85 7.93 -20.14 -4.40
CA CYS A 85 6.77 -19.74 -5.20
C CYS A 85 5.46 -19.78 -4.41
N TRP A 86 5.26 -20.80 -3.57
CA TRP A 86 4.09 -20.88 -2.68
C TRP A 86 4.05 -19.72 -1.67
N ILE A 87 5.18 -19.38 -1.05
CA ILE A 87 5.28 -18.25 -0.12
C ILE A 87 4.91 -16.94 -0.83
N LEU A 88 5.45 -16.71 -2.03
CA LEU A 88 5.14 -15.51 -2.82
C LEU A 88 3.66 -15.43 -3.20
N TYR A 89 3.04 -16.56 -3.57
CA TYR A 89 1.62 -16.62 -3.91
C TYR A 89 0.72 -16.38 -2.68
N ILE A 90 1.09 -16.95 -1.53
CA ILE A 90 0.38 -16.71 -0.26
C ILE A 90 0.49 -15.23 0.14
N CYS A 91 1.68 -14.63 0.06
CA CYS A 91 1.87 -13.21 0.31
C CYS A 91 1.00 -12.36 -0.62
N LEU A 92 0.98 -12.67 -1.92
CA LEU A 92 0.13 -11.97 -2.89
C LEU A 92 -1.35 -12.04 -2.50
N ALA A 93 -1.85 -13.23 -2.17
CA ALA A 93 -3.23 -13.44 -1.77
C ALA A 93 -3.58 -12.65 -0.50
N VAL A 94 -2.70 -12.65 0.50
CA VAL A 94 -2.88 -11.92 1.76
C VAL A 94 -2.94 -10.41 1.51
N ILE A 95 -2.00 -9.86 0.73
CA ILE A 95 -1.96 -8.42 0.39
C ILE A 95 -3.25 -7.98 -0.30
N TRP A 96 -3.71 -8.76 -1.29
CA TRP A 96 -4.96 -8.45 -1.99
C TRP A 96 -6.17 -8.54 -1.07
N ALA A 97 -6.26 -9.59 -0.25
CA ALA A 97 -7.34 -9.76 0.70
C ALA A 97 -7.42 -8.58 1.68
N THR A 98 -6.29 -8.17 2.27
CA THR A 98 -6.27 -7.04 3.21
C THR A 98 -6.61 -5.72 2.55
N SER A 99 -6.15 -5.48 1.32
CA SER A 99 -6.46 -4.24 0.63
C SER A 99 -7.90 -4.16 0.17
N ILE A 100 -8.53 -5.28 -0.21
CA ILE A 100 -9.96 -5.32 -0.52
C ILE A 100 -10.79 -5.05 0.74
N VAL A 101 -10.43 -5.68 1.87
CA VAL A 101 -11.08 -5.43 3.16
C VAL A 101 -10.93 -3.97 3.56
N PHE A 102 -9.74 -3.40 3.38
CA PHE A 102 -9.50 -1.99 3.67
C PHE A 102 -10.27 -1.06 2.73
N LEU A 103 -10.28 -1.31 1.42
CA LEU A 103 -11.05 -0.51 0.45
C LEU A 103 -12.55 -0.56 0.73
N SER A 104 -13.08 -1.74 1.02
CA SER A 104 -14.49 -1.89 1.37
C SER A 104 -14.82 -1.20 2.69
N ALA A 105 -14.03 -1.42 3.74
CA ALA A 105 -14.15 -0.68 4.99
C ALA A 105 -14.09 0.83 4.74
N SER A 106 -13.18 1.27 3.85
CA SER A 106 -12.98 2.68 3.55
C SER A 106 -14.08 3.32 2.71
N ILE A 107 -14.81 2.55 1.91
CA ILE A 107 -15.98 3.06 1.16
C ILE A 107 -17.23 3.06 2.06
N PHE A 108 -17.38 2.04 2.89
CA PHE A 108 -18.55 1.84 3.76
C PHE A 108 -18.38 2.42 5.17
N GLN A 109 -17.40 3.30 5.39
CA GLN A 109 -17.16 3.93 6.70
C GLN A 109 -18.38 4.71 7.18
N CYS A 110 -19.05 5.42 6.26
CA CYS A 110 -20.23 6.21 6.53
C CYS A 110 -21.35 5.86 5.54
N SER A 111 -22.60 5.93 6.00
CA SER A 111 -23.78 5.82 5.14
C SER A 111 -24.56 7.14 5.17
N PRO A 112 -24.60 7.92 4.08
CA PRO A 112 -23.88 7.75 2.79
C PRO A 112 -22.38 8.14 2.87
N PRO A 113 -21.51 7.68 1.95
CA PRO A 113 -20.08 8.01 1.95
C PRO A 113 -19.81 9.52 1.91
N SER A 114 -20.70 10.28 1.25
CA SER A 114 -20.60 11.74 1.18
C SER A 114 -20.79 12.45 2.52
N HIS A 115 -21.32 11.76 3.52
CA HIS A 115 -21.49 12.30 4.87
C HIS A 115 -20.14 12.49 5.58
N TYR A 116 -19.09 11.77 5.17
CA TYR A 116 -17.75 11.88 5.78
C TYR A 116 -17.20 13.31 5.75
N TRP A 117 -17.37 14.01 4.63
CA TRP A 117 -16.92 15.40 4.49
C TRP A 117 -18.05 16.41 4.71
N LYS A 118 -19.31 16.09 4.36
CA LYS A 118 -20.45 17.02 4.53
C LYS A 118 -20.88 17.26 5.98
N GLN A 119 -20.49 16.42 6.94
CA GLN A 119 -20.80 16.61 8.36
C GLN A 119 -20.27 17.95 8.92
N PHE A 120 -19.21 18.50 8.33
CA PHE A 120 -18.62 19.76 8.76
C PHE A 120 -19.37 20.97 8.20
N GLU A 121 -19.94 20.85 6.99
CA GLU A 121 -20.64 21.92 6.29
C GLU A 121 -22.09 22.07 6.76
N ASN A 122 -22.76 20.96 7.11
CA ASN A 122 -24.13 20.95 7.63
C ASN A 122 -24.32 19.92 8.76
N PRO A 123 -24.42 20.36 10.03
CA PRO A 123 -24.60 19.46 11.18
C PRO A 123 -25.95 18.73 11.19
N SER A 124 -26.91 19.13 10.34
CA SER A 124 -28.23 18.51 10.18
C SER A 124 -28.29 17.39 9.13
N SER A 125 -27.15 17.00 8.53
CA SER A 125 -27.13 15.90 7.56
C SER A 125 -27.45 14.58 8.27
N GLU A 126 -28.52 13.90 7.87
CA GLU A 126 -28.86 12.56 8.36
C GLU A 126 -27.83 11.54 7.82
N GLY A 127 -26.90 11.12 8.67
CA GLY A 127 -25.90 10.12 8.35
C GLY A 127 -25.23 9.58 9.60
N ALA A 128 -24.85 8.30 9.57
CA ALA A 128 -24.10 7.66 10.63
C ALA A 128 -22.74 7.23 10.08
N CYS A 129 -21.67 7.56 10.81
CA CYS A 129 -20.33 7.11 10.48
C CYS A 129 -19.74 6.25 11.60
N SER A 130 -19.16 5.12 11.23
CA SER A 130 -18.55 4.18 12.18
C SER A 130 -17.12 4.62 12.50
N LYS A 131 -16.93 5.30 13.63
CA LYS A 131 -15.64 5.91 14.03
C LYS A 131 -14.51 4.90 14.31
N SER A 132 -14.83 3.63 14.53
CA SER A 132 -13.84 2.62 14.98
C SER A 132 -13.38 1.64 13.91
N VAL A 133 -14.14 1.45 12.83
CA VAL A 133 -13.86 0.40 11.82
C VAL A 133 -12.62 0.76 10.98
N VAL A 134 -12.44 2.04 10.71
CA VAL A 134 -11.46 2.59 9.78
C VAL A 134 -10.05 2.61 10.37
N PRO A 135 -9.87 3.14 11.61
CA PRO A 135 -8.55 3.09 12.24
C PRO A 135 -8.10 1.64 12.46
N ALA A 136 -9.03 0.75 12.83
CA ALA A 136 -8.74 -0.67 13.01
C ALA A 136 -8.32 -1.34 11.68
N ALA A 137 -9.01 -1.07 10.58
CA ALA A 137 -8.66 -1.57 9.26
C ALA A 137 -7.31 -1.00 8.76
N GLY A 138 -7.03 0.28 9.01
CA GLY A 138 -5.76 0.92 8.67
C GLY A 138 -4.57 0.36 9.45
N ILE A 139 -4.75 0.08 10.74
CA ILE A 139 -3.74 -0.62 11.56
C ILE A 139 -3.48 -2.02 11.01
N ALA A 140 -4.54 -2.77 10.70
CA ALA A 140 -4.41 -4.11 10.13
C ALA A 140 -3.66 -4.10 8.77
N LEU A 141 -4.00 -3.17 7.89
CA LEU A 141 -3.32 -2.97 6.60
C LEU A 141 -1.83 -2.65 6.79
N SER A 142 -1.51 -1.81 7.78
CA SER A 142 -0.12 -1.40 8.08
C SER A 142 0.71 -2.57 8.58
N ILE A 143 0.16 -3.37 9.49
CA ILE A 143 0.83 -4.58 10.02
C ILE A 143 1.08 -5.57 8.87
N VAL A 144 0.07 -5.84 8.06
CA VAL A 144 0.21 -6.81 6.95
C VAL A 144 1.16 -6.29 5.87
N SER A 145 1.15 -4.99 5.58
CA SER A 145 2.13 -4.39 4.68
C SER A 145 3.54 -4.58 5.21
N ALA A 146 3.81 -4.22 6.46
CA ALA A 146 5.12 -4.40 7.08
C ALA A 146 5.57 -5.86 7.03
N VAL A 147 4.72 -6.81 7.47
CA VAL A 147 5.05 -8.25 7.43
C VAL A 147 5.37 -8.71 6.01
N SER A 148 4.60 -8.24 5.02
CA SER A 148 4.85 -8.56 3.62
C SER A 148 6.21 -8.04 3.14
N ASP A 149 6.59 -6.83 3.52
CA ASP A 149 7.87 -6.22 3.15
C ASP A 149 9.05 -6.99 3.75
N TRP A 150 8.93 -7.42 5.01
CA TRP A 150 9.90 -8.30 5.67
C TRP A 150 10.05 -9.66 4.96
N VAL A 151 8.94 -10.27 4.56
CA VAL A 151 8.97 -11.55 3.81
C VAL A 151 9.65 -11.35 2.47
N LEU A 152 9.29 -10.32 1.70
CA LEU A 152 9.86 -10.03 0.40
C LEU A 152 11.36 -9.72 0.47
N ALA A 153 11.83 -9.08 1.53
CA ALA A 153 13.26 -8.81 1.77
C ALA A 153 14.06 -10.07 2.15
N SER A 154 13.44 -10.98 2.89
CA SER A 154 14.11 -12.20 3.37
C SER A 154 14.41 -13.20 2.24
N VAL A 155 13.50 -13.32 1.27
CA VAL A 155 13.56 -14.25 0.14
C VAL A 155 14.86 -14.12 -0.68
N PRO A 156 15.25 -12.95 -1.22
CA PRO A 156 16.50 -12.75 -1.95
C PRO A 156 17.73 -12.94 -1.07
N THR A 157 17.69 -12.52 0.19
CA THR A 157 18.82 -12.66 1.13
C THR A 157 19.18 -14.13 1.36
N VAL A 158 18.18 -14.96 1.70
CA VAL A 158 18.37 -16.41 1.90
C VAL A 158 18.77 -17.10 0.59
N ALA A 159 18.29 -16.59 -0.56
CA ALA A 159 18.67 -17.13 -1.85
C ALA A 159 20.13 -16.83 -2.25
N LEU A 160 20.61 -15.61 -1.98
CA LEU A 160 21.95 -15.15 -2.35
C LEU A 160 23.06 -15.76 -1.47
N LEU A 161 22.76 -16.11 -0.22
CA LEU A 161 23.71 -16.77 0.69
C LEU A 161 24.14 -18.16 0.20
N LYS A 162 23.25 -18.91 -0.46
CA LYS A 162 23.53 -20.29 -0.90
C LYS A 162 24.08 -20.41 -2.32
N THR A 163 24.32 -19.30 -3.03
CA THR A 163 24.64 -19.33 -4.47
C THR A 163 25.97 -18.63 -4.78
N GLN A 164 26.83 -19.26 -5.58
CA GLN A 164 28.08 -18.67 -6.10
C GLN A 164 27.81 -17.71 -7.26
N ILE A 165 27.29 -16.52 -6.93
CA ILE A 165 27.05 -15.43 -7.88
C ILE A 165 28.14 -14.37 -7.66
N PRO A 166 28.68 -13.74 -8.71
CA PRO A 166 29.58 -12.59 -8.56
C PRO A 166 28.89 -11.48 -7.76
N TRP A 167 29.63 -10.89 -6.81
CA TRP A 167 29.09 -9.98 -5.79
C TRP A 167 28.27 -8.81 -6.37
N GLN A 168 28.64 -8.31 -7.55
CA GLN A 168 27.94 -7.22 -8.25
C GLN A 168 26.47 -7.53 -8.51
N LYS A 169 26.16 -8.77 -8.94
CA LYS A 169 24.77 -9.20 -9.17
C LYS A 169 24.04 -9.50 -7.86
N LYS A 170 24.76 -9.87 -6.79
CA LYS A 170 24.17 -10.00 -5.45
C LYS A 170 23.74 -8.63 -4.93
N ALA A 171 24.62 -7.63 -5.04
CA ALA A 171 24.38 -6.26 -4.63
C ALA A 171 23.19 -5.63 -5.38
N ALA A 172 23.10 -5.80 -6.71
CA ALA A 172 21.98 -5.28 -7.48
C ALA A 172 20.62 -5.88 -7.05
N ILE A 173 20.57 -7.19 -6.78
CA ILE A 173 19.34 -7.87 -6.33
C ILE A 173 18.97 -7.44 -4.90
N GLN A 174 19.96 -7.34 -4.01
CA GLN A 174 19.72 -6.84 -2.65
C GLN A 174 19.27 -5.38 -2.66
N ALA A 175 19.89 -4.52 -3.46
CA ALA A 175 19.52 -3.11 -3.60
C ALA A 175 18.10 -2.94 -4.15
N LEU A 176 17.72 -3.72 -5.18
CA LEU A 176 16.35 -3.70 -5.70
C LEU A 176 15.33 -4.18 -4.65
N SER A 177 15.71 -5.15 -3.82
CA SER A 177 14.82 -5.72 -2.81
C SER A 177 14.69 -4.82 -1.58
N SER A 178 15.75 -4.09 -1.20
CA SER A 178 15.71 -3.09 -0.13
C SER A 178 14.87 -1.87 -0.51
N LEU A 179 14.77 -1.53 -1.79
CA LEU A 179 13.88 -0.47 -2.26
C LEU A 179 12.39 -0.79 -2.03
N GLY A 180 12.02 -2.06 -1.86
CA GLY A 180 10.65 -2.46 -1.52
C GLY A 180 10.36 -2.54 -0.02
N VAL A 181 11.36 -2.27 0.84
CA VAL A 181 11.23 -2.28 2.31
C VAL A 181 10.92 -0.87 2.87
N LEU A 182 11.14 0.17 2.06
CA LEU A 182 10.82 1.58 2.34
C LEU A 182 9.45 1.93 1.79
#